data_AF-A0A7Y3T303-F1
#
_entry.id   AF-A0A7Y3T303-F1
#
_cell.length_a   1.000
_cell.length_b   1.000
_cell.length_c   1.000
_cell.angle_alpha   90.00
_cell.angle_beta   90.00
_cell.angle_gamma   90.00
#
_symmetry.space_group_name_H-M   'P 1'
#
loop_
_entity.id
_entity.type
_entity.pdbx_description
1 polymer ?
#
loop_
_entity_poly.entity_id
_entity_poly.type
_entity_poly.pdbx_seq_one_letter_code
_entity_poly.pdbx_strand_id
1 'polypeptide(L)'
;MDSVYSTIDFYSNLKLKYKEYLKPEIVSIVMIQSKEAVYLESIEIEITKGGFEKQIVRRINLDFIADDEVDEDFFNPKDTIENNVRKFIDEFSPCSISNTTDLFHDEACEKIIKKYKTFGIDR
;
A
#
# COMPACT_ATOMS: atom_id res chain seq x y z
N MET A 1 14.57 6.62 -23.42
CA MET A 1 14.05 7.72 -22.61
C MET A 1 14.32 7.34 -21.18
N ASP A 2 15.08 8.15 -20.45
CA ASP A 2 15.19 7.99 -19.00
C ASP A 2 13.81 8.31 -18.42
N SER A 3 13.11 7.27 -17.96
CA SER A 3 11.86 7.47 -17.26
C SER A 3 12.18 8.21 -15.96
N VAL A 4 11.73 9.47 -15.87
CA VAL A 4 11.85 10.27 -14.65
C VAL A 4 10.79 9.76 -13.68
N TYR A 5 11.25 9.17 -12.58
CA TYR A 5 10.39 8.72 -11.49
C TYR A 5 10.57 9.63 -10.27
N SER A 6 9.47 9.86 -9.57
CA SER A 6 9.48 10.37 -8.20
C SER A 6 9.20 9.21 -7.24
N THR A 7 9.80 9.25 -6.05
CA THR A 7 9.59 8.21 -5.03
C THR A 7 9.43 8.82 -3.65
N ILE A 8 8.50 8.30 -2.86
CA ILE A 8 8.34 8.66 -1.45
C ILE A 8 8.27 7.37 -0.63
N ASP A 9 9.18 7.19 0.33
CA ASP A 9 9.04 6.20 1.40
C ASP A 9 8.13 6.79 2.49
N PHE A 10 7.08 6.05 2.83
CA PHE A 10 6.11 6.45 3.85
C PHE A 10 5.80 5.31 4.83
N TYR A 11 6.70 4.32 4.94
CA TYR A 11 6.57 3.19 5.86
C TYR A 11 6.35 3.64 7.31
N SER A 12 7.09 4.66 7.75
CA SER A 12 6.97 5.17 9.13
C SER A 12 5.56 5.69 9.43
N ASN A 13 4.93 6.38 8.46
CA ASN A 13 3.57 6.89 8.60
C ASN A 13 2.55 5.75 8.67
N LEU A 14 2.65 4.76 7.76
CA LEU A 14 1.78 3.59 7.81
C LEU A 14 1.97 2.77 9.09
N LYS A 15 3.21 2.60 9.56
CA LYS A 15 3.51 1.88 10.79
C LYS A 15 2.91 2.55 12.02
N LEU A 16 2.86 3.88 12.06
CA LEU A 16 2.18 4.61 13.13
C LEU A 16 0.67 4.35 13.13
N LYS A 17 0.04 4.31 11.95
CA LYS A 17 -1.42 4.14 11.81
C LYS A 17 -1.88 2.68 11.93
N TYR A 18 -1.11 1.74 11.40
CA TYR A 18 -1.50 0.33 11.21
C TYR A 18 -0.51 -0.64 11.85
N LYS A 19 0.15 -0.25 12.95
CA LYS A 19 1.15 -1.07 13.64
C LYS A 19 0.69 -2.51 13.92
N GLU A 20 -0.57 -2.67 14.29
CA GLU A 20 -1.15 -3.97 14.66
C GLU A 20 -1.65 -4.77 13.46
N TYR A 21 -1.61 -4.21 12.24
CA TYR A 21 -2.13 -4.85 11.02
C TYR A 21 -1.06 -5.15 9.99
N LEU A 22 -0.02 -4.30 9.91
CA LEU A 22 1.09 -4.49 8.97
C LEU A 22 1.86 -5.77 9.26
N LYS A 23 2.24 -6.49 8.20
CA LYS A 23 3.13 -7.64 8.33
C LYS A 23 4.44 -7.22 9.00
N PRO A 24 4.88 -7.91 10.06
CA PRO A 24 6.07 -7.52 10.82
C PRO A 24 7.36 -7.64 10.01
N GLU A 25 7.35 -8.44 8.94
CA GLU A 25 8.48 -8.62 8.02
C GLU A 25 8.68 -7.41 7.08
N ILE A 26 7.68 -6.53 6.93
CA ILE A 26 7.79 -5.34 6.07
C ILE A 26 8.70 -4.30 6.74
N VAL A 27 9.72 -3.87 6.00
CA VAL A 27 10.72 -2.88 6.45
C VAL A 27 10.70 -1.58 5.65
N SER A 28 10.09 -1.56 4.47
CA SER A 28 9.90 -0.34 3.67
C SER A 28 8.65 -0.46 2.81
N ILE A 29 8.01 0.69 2.58
CA ILE A 29 6.86 0.87 1.70
C ILE A 29 7.10 2.19 0.97
N VAL A 30 7.21 2.11 -0.35
CA VAL A 30 7.55 3.23 -1.22
C VAL A 30 6.49 3.38 -2.29
N MET A 31 5.99 4.60 -2.46
CA MET A 31 5.22 4.95 -3.64
C MET A 31 6.20 5.41 -4.72
N ILE A 32 6.05 4.87 -5.93
CA ILE A 32 6.87 5.21 -7.09
C ILE A 32 5.92 5.74 -8.16
N GLN A 33 6.18 6.95 -8.65
CA GLN A 33 5.32 7.59 -9.64
C GLN A 33 6.12 7.99 -10.87
N SER A 34 5.57 7.64 -12.03
CA SER A 34 6.00 8.16 -13.33
C SER A 34 4.95 9.10 -13.89
N LYS A 35 5.18 9.62 -15.11
CA LYS A 35 4.14 10.38 -15.83
C LYS A 35 2.92 9.54 -16.22
N GLU A 36 3.04 8.22 -16.21
CA GLU A 36 2.06 7.30 -16.80
C GLU A 36 1.38 6.38 -15.79
N ALA A 37 2.00 6.13 -14.63
CA ALA A 37 1.51 5.15 -13.66
C ALA A 37 2.03 5.42 -12.25
N VAL A 38 1.27 4.95 -11.26
CA VAL A 38 1.62 4.93 -9.83
C VAL A 38 1.80 3.50 -9.35
N TYR A 39 2.92 3.22 -8.69
CA TYR A 39 3.24 1.91 -8.14
C TYR A 39 3.38 1.99 -6.62
N LEU A 40 3.02 0.90 -5.96
CA LEU A 40 3.36 0.62 -4.58
C LEU A 40 4.43 -0.47 -4.54
N GLU A 41 5.56 -0.17 -3.90
CA GLU A 41 6.61 -1.13 -3.63
C GLU A 41 6.69 -1.42 -2.14
N SER A 42 6.74 -2.69 -1.76
CA SER A 42 7.04 -3.12 -0.39
C SER A 42 8.28 -4.01 -0.37
N ILE A 43 9.05 -3.88 0.71
CA ILE A 43 10.22 -4.71 0.97
C ILE A 43 9.99 -5.48 2.26
N GLU A 44 10.10 -6.80 2.19
CA GLU A 44 10.02 -7.73 3.32
C GLU A 44 11.39 -8.37 3.57
N ILE A 45 11.71 -8.64 4.84
CA ILE A 45 12.91 -9.39 5.23
C ILE A 45 12.51 -10.73 5.84
N GLU A 46 13.05 -11.82 5.29
CA GLU A 46 12.97 -13.17 5.85
C GLU A 46 14.37 -13.68 6.23
N ILE A 47 14.51 -14.33 7.39
CA ILE A 47 15.75 -15.01 7.76
C ILE A 47 15.75 -16.43 7.19
N THR A 48 16.73 -16.73 6.35
CA THR A 48 16.90 -18.07 5.76
C THR A 48 17.42 -19.07 6.80
N LYS A 49 17.30 -20.37 6.52
CA LYS A 49 17.85 -21.45 7.37
C LYS A 49 19.35 -21.32 7.66
N GLY A 50 20.10 -20.64 6.78
CA GLY A 50 21.52 -20.37 6.95
C GLY A 50 21.85 -19.09 7.73
N GLY A 51 20.85 -18.37 8.23
CA GLY A 51 21.02 -17.11 8.96
C GLY A 51 21.21 -15.86 8.08
N PHE A 52 21.11 -15.98 6.76
CA PHE A 52 21.15 -14.82 5.85
C PHE A 52 19.80 -14.12 5.76
N GLU A 53 19.82 -12.80 5.64
CA GLU A 53 18.66 -11.98 5.31
C GLU A 53 18.32 -12.11 3.82
N LYS A 54 17.12 -12.62 3.53
CA LYS A 54 16.52 -12.63 2.20
C LYS A 54 15.56 -11.45 2.11
N GLN A 55 15.80 -10.57 1.16
CA GLN A 55 14.88 -9.47 0.85
C GLN A 55 13.90 -9.91 -0.24
N ILE A 56 12.62 -9.65 -0.01
CA ILE A 56 11.56 -9.86 -0.99
C ILE A 56 11.04 -8.48 -1.37
N VAL A 57 11.20 -8.11 -2.64
CA VAL A 57 10.68 -6.85 -3.19
C VAL A 57 9.43 -7.16 -3.98
N ARG A 58 8.31 -6.51 -3.62
CA ARG A 58 7.03 -6.62 -4.32
C ARG A 58 6.65 -5.27 -4.86
N ARG A 59 6.28 -5.20 -6.14
CA ARG A 59 5.80 -3.98 -6.78
C ARG A 59 4.45 -4.25 -7.43
N ILE A 60 3.48 -3.40 -7.11
CA ILE A 60 2.10 -3.47 -7.61
C ILE A 60 1.82 -2.18 -8.37
N ASN A 61 1.23 -2.30 -9.56
CA ASN A 61 0.68 -1.14 -10.28
C ASN A 61 -0.69 -0.80 -9.68
N LEU A 62 -0.92 0.45 -9.29
CA LEU A 62 -2.16 0.91 -8.65
C LEU A 62 -3.24 1.35 -9.64
N ASP A 63 -2.98 1.35 -10.96
CA ASP A 63 -3.93 1.79 -12.00
C ASP A 63 -5.26 1.00 -12.03
N PHE A 64 -5.35 -0.16 -11.36
CA PHE A 64 -6.60 -0.92 -11.27
C PHE A 64 -7.57 -0.38 -10.21
N ILE A 65 -7.14 0.59 -9.40
CA ILE A 65 -7.93 1.19 -8.33
C ILE A 65 -8.59 2.45 -8.88
N ALA A 66 -9.88 2.33 -9.22
CA ALA A 66 -10.70 3.43 -9.70
C ALA A 66 -11.40 4.16 -8.54
N ASP A 67 -11.69 5.44 -8.71
CA ASP A 67 -12.63 6.16 -7.86
C ASP A 67 -14.06 5.74 -8.22
N ASP A 68 -14.90 5.46 -7.22
CA ASP A 68 -16.27 4.99 -7.44
C ASP A 68 -17.19 6.10 -8.01
N GLU A 69 -16.81 7.37 -7.85
CA GLU A 69 -17.63 8.52 -8.25
C GLU A 69 -17.30 9.11 -9.63
N VAL A 70 -16.12 8.81 -10.17
CA VAL A 70 -15.60 9.39 -11.42
C VAL A 70 -14.83 8.29 -12.15
N ASP A 71 -14.97 8.14 -13.47
CA ASP A 71 -14.15 7.23 -14.30
C ASP A 71 -12.67 7.71 -14.35
N GLU A 72 -12.04 7.91 -13.19
CA GLU A 72 -10.69 8.39 -12.98
C GLU A 72 -9.93 7.46 -12.01
N ASP A 73 -8.63 7.33 -12.22
CA ASP A 73 -7.77 6.54 -11.33
C ASP A 73 -7.73 7.19 -9.94
N PHE A 74 -7.98 6.41 -8.88
CA PHE A 74 -7.89 6.91 -7.51
C PHE A 74 -6.48 7.45 -7.21
N PHE A 75 -5.46 6.70 -7.67
CA PHE A 75 -4.05 7.09 -7.64
C PHE A 75 -3.61 7.61 -9.01
N ASN A 76 -3.92 8.88 -9.29
CA ASN A 76 -3.70 9.46 -10.60
C ASN A 76 -2.22 9.88 -10.80
N PRO A 77 -1.52 9.42 -11.85
CA PRO A 77 -0.13 9.82 -12.12
C PRO A 77 0.04 11.31 -12.47
N LYS A 78 -1.06 12.03 -12.74
CA LYS A 78 -1.07 13.48 -12.96
C LYS A 78 -1.11 14.29 -11.65
N ASP A 79 -1.52 13.66 -10.54
CA ASP A 79 -1.42 14.28 -9.21
C ASP A 79 0.05 14.37 -8.76
N THR A 80 0.33 15.18 -7.74
CA THR A 80 1.65 15.12 -7.10
C THR A 80 1.81 13.80 -6.34
N ILE A 81 3.04 13.30 -6.24
CA ILE A 81 3.30 12.06 -5.49
C ILE A 81 2.93 12.22 -4.01
N GLU A 82 3.09 13.40 -3.43
CA GLU A 82 2.66 13.72 -2.07
C GLU A 82 1.15 13.58 -1.91
N ASN A 83 0.36 13.98 -2.92
CA ASN A 83 -1.09 13.81 -2.90
C ASN A 83 -1.48 12.34 -2.96
N ASN A 84 -0.85 11.54 -3.82
CA ASN A 84 -1.12 10.10 -3.90
C ASN A 84 -0.71 9.36 -2.61
N VAL A 85 0.41 9.74 -1.98
CA VAL A 85 0.82 9.21 -0.68
C VAL A 85 -0.20 9.58 0.41
N ARG A 86 -0.65 10.84 0.45
CA ARG A 86 -1.69 11.29 1.39
C ARG A 86 -3.01 10.54 1.18
N LYS A 87 -3.45 10.38 -0.08
CA LYS A 87 -4.63 9.55 -0.43
C LYS A 87 -4.48 8.14 0.12
N PHE A 88 -3.32 7.50 -0.07
CA PHE A 88 -3.07 6.15 0.44
C PHE A 88 -3.15 6.08 1.97
N ILE A 89 -2.56 7.04 2.67
CA ILE A 89 -2.50 7.01 4.15
C ILE A 89 -3.86 7.37 4.74
N ASP A 90 -4.52 8.42 4.25
CA ASP A 90 -5.63 9.08 4.94
C ASP A 90 -7.01 8.72 4.37
N GLU A 91 -7.12 8.44 3.07
CA GLU A 91 -8.40 8.23 2.39
C GLU A 91 -8.61 6.77 1.98
N PHE A 92 -7.54 6.06 1.61
CA PHE A 92 -7.62 4.67 1.19
C PHE A 92 -7.88 3.77 2.39
N SER A 93 -9.07 3.18 2.42
CA SER A 93 -9.59 2.53 3.61
C SER A 93 -8.81 1.26 3.98
N PRO A 94 -8.85 0.82 5.24
CA PRO A 94 -8.24 -0.45 5.64
C PRO A 94 -8.81 -1.65 4.86
N CYS A 95 -10.10 -1.63 4.50
CA CYS A 95 -10.70 -2.67 3.66
C CYS A 95 -10.10 -2.65 2.25
N SER A 96 -9.95 -1.48 1.65
CA SER A 96 -9.35 -1.34 0.32
C SER A 96 -7.88 -1.75 0.32
N ILE A 97 -7.09 -1.35 1.33
CA ILE A 97 -5.70 -1.82 1.51
C ILE A 97 -5.65 -3.34 1.61
N SER A 98 -6.52 -3.94 2.43
CA SER A 98 -6.60 -5.40 2.64
C SER A 98 -6.99 -6.17 1.37
N ASN A 99 -7.82 -5.58 0.51
CA ASN A 99 -8.33 -6.26 -0.69
C ASN A 99 -7.41 -6.09 -1.90
N THR A 100 -6.62 -5.02 -1.95
CA THR A 100 -5.85 -4.62 -3.14
C THR A 100 -4.34 -4.75 -2.97
N THR A 101 -3.86 -4.90 -1.73
CA THR A 101 -2.43 -5.00 -1.41
C THR A 101 -2.14 -6.17 -0.49
N ASP A 102 -0.86 -6.54 -0.41
CA ASP A 102 -0.38 -7.64 0.45
C ASP A 102 0.35 -7.10 1.70
N LEU A 103 -0.06 -5.92 2.20
CA LEU A 103 0.62 -5.23 3.31
C LEU A 103 0.21 -5.71 4.71
N PHE A 104 -1.04 -6.18 4.85
CA PHE A 104 -1.58 -6.63 6.12
C PHE A 104 -1.42 -8.13 6.30
N HIS A 105 -1.23 -8.57 7.55
CA HIS A 105 -1.20 -10.00 7.86
C HIS A 105 -2.62 -10.59 7.88
N ASP A 106 -2.74 -11.89 7.63
CA ASP A 106 -4.02 -12.58 7.45
C ASP A 106 -5.03 -12.31 8.59
N GLU A 107 -4.57 -12.35 9.85
CA GLU A 107 -5.44 -12.07 11.01
C GLU A 107 -6.02 -10.64 10.98
N ALA A 108 -5.28 -9.66 10.48
CA ALA A 108 -5.77 -8.29 10.35
C ALA A 108 -6.80 -8.18 9.22
N CYS A 109 -6.54 -8.82 8.07
CA CYS A 109 -7.49 -8.91 6.96
C CYS A 109 -8.82 -9.54 7.42
N GLU A 110 -8.77 -10.64 8.17
CA GLU A 110 -9.95 -11.29 8.74
C GLU A 110 -10.74 -10.36 9.70
N LYS A 111 -10.02 -9.65 10.58
CA LYS A 111 -10.64 -8.66 11.50
C LYS A 111 -11.33 -7.53 10.75
N ILE A 112 -10.68 -6.99 9.71
CA ILE A 112 -11.20 -5.92 8.87
C ILE A 112 -12.46 -6.39 8.13
N ILE A 113 -12.41 -7.54 7.45
CA ILE A 113 -13.54 -8.12 6.72
C ILE A 113 -14.71 -8.39 7.66
N LYS A 114 -14.46 -8.93 8.86
CA LYS A 114 -15.51 -9.19 9.85
C LYS A 114 -16.15 -7.89 10.33
N LYS A 115 -15.36 -6.85 10.58
CA LYS A 115 -15.88 -5.53 11.00
C LYS A 115 -16.75 -4.92 9.88
N TYR A 116 -16.30 -4.98 8.63
CA TYR A 116 -17.06 -4.52 7.48
C TYR A 116 -18.39 -5.27 7.32
N LYS A 117 -18.38 -6.61 7.34
CA LYS A 117 -19.61 -7.43 7.24
C LYS A 117 -20.59 -7.19 8.38
N THR A 118 -20.09 -6.87 9.58
CA THR A 118 -20.93 -6.71 10.78
C THR A 118 -21.57 -5.33 10.85
N PHE A 119 -20.85 -4.28 10.44
CA PHE A 119 -21.27 -2.90 10.67
C PHE A 119 -21.52 -2.11 9.38
N GLY A 120 -21.06 -2.60 8.22
CA GLY A 120 -21.05 -1.84 6.97
C GLY A 120 -20.20 -0.57 7.03
N ILE A 121 -19.31 -0.46 8.02
CA ILE A 121 -18.51 0.74 8.27
C ILE A 121 -17.10 0.51 7.76
N ASP A 122 -16.74 1.30 6.75
CA ASP A 122 -15.36 1.55 6.34
C ASP A 122 -14.98 2.94 6.92
N ARG A 123 -14.50 2.96 8.16
CA ARG A 123 -14.01 4.18 8.85
C ARG A 123 -12.60 3.93 9.35
#